data_AF-A0A5M4BCV8-F1
#
_entry.id   AF-A0A5M4BCV8-F1
#
_cell.length_a   1.000
_cell.length_b   1.000
_cell.length_c   1.000
_cell.angle_alpha   90.00
_cell.angle_beta   90.00
_cell.angle_gamma   90.00
#
_symmetry.space_group_name_H-M   'P 1'
#
loop_
_entity.id
_entity.type
_entity.pdbx_description
1 polymer ?
#
loop_
_entity_poly.entity_id
_entity_poly.type
_entity_poly.pdbx_seq_one_letter_code
_entity_poly.pdbx_strand_id
1 'polypeptide(L)'
;MKKEHIIIGSVAVGLGAIIYFLSKSNSNQPSQNHKDYNSAVNNYSVNPKDTYGKDLAAFANDRILVSKIAQDLHDAMKDNGTDFSKIKETLSYLDEPRFEIVYKRFGMRPYGFYGQPMWGSGTKKNLREWFEKELSSSEYQELKDKFPRLL
;
A
#
# COMPACT_ATOMS: atom_id res chain seq x y z
N MET A 1 -42.52 32.72 -4.67
CA MET A 1 -41.04 32.67 -4.52
C MET A 1 -40.62 31.22 -4.44
N LYS A 2 -39.85 30.71 -5.41
CA LYS A 2 -39.28 29.35 -5.39
C LYS A 2 -37.99 29.39 -4.55
N LYS A 3 -37.84 28.49 -3.59
CA LYS A 3 -36.59 28.30 -2.85
C LYS A 3 -35.82 27.17 -3.54
N GLU A 4 -34.62 27.50 -4.03
CA GLU A 4 -33.68 26.53 -4.58
C GLU A 4 -33.01 25.78 -3.43
N HIS A 5 -33.02 24.46 -3.49
CA HIS A 5 -32.21 23.61 -2.62
C HIS A 5 -31.00 23.14 -3.43
N ILE A 6 -29.85 23.76 -3.17
CA ILE A 6 -28.55 23.26 -3.63
C ILE A 6 -28.22 22.05 -2.74
N ILE A 7 -28.48 20.86 -3.25
CA ILE A 7 -27.97 19.61 -2.66
C ILE A 7 -26.54 19.48 -3.15
N ILE A 8 -25.58 19.90 -2.32
CA ILE A 8 -24.18 19.51 -2.47
C ILE A 8 -24.13 18.03 -2.08
N GLY A 9 -24.32 17.16 -3.07
CA GLY A 9 -24.11 15.73 -2.95
C GLY A 9 -22.60 15.48 -2.86
N SER A 10 -22.07 15.44 -1.65
CA SER A 10 -20.75 14.88 -1.37
C SER A 10 -20.77 13.41 -1.79
N VAL A 11 -20.09 13.11 -2.90
CA VAL A 11 -19.87 11.74 -3.38
C VAL A 11 -18.91 11.06 -2.40
N ALA A 12 -19.45 10.56 -1.30
CA ALA A 12 -18.80 9.60 -0.40
C ALA A 12 -18.98 8.17 -0.94
N VAL A 13 -18.76 7.98 -2.25
CA VAL A 13 -18.86 6.66 -2.90
C VAL A 13 -17.44 6.13 -3.07
N GLY A 14 -16.90 5.54 -2.01
CA GLY A 14 -15.54 4.96 -2.07
C GLY A 14 -15.09 4.15 -0.86
N LEU A 15 -15.82 4.18 0.27
CA LEU A 15 -15.40 3.46 1.49
C LEU A 15 -16.16 2.14 1.72
N GLY A 16 -17.34 1.96 1.12
CA GLY A 16 -18.21 0.81 1.40
C GLY A 16 -17.67 -0.54 0.92
N ALA A 17 -16.95 -0.58 -0.22
CA ALA A 17 -16.47 -1.82 -0.79
C ALA A 17 -15.33 -2.46 0.02
N ILE A 18 -14.51 -1.64 0.69
CA ILE A 18 -13.37 -2.13 1.48
C ILE A 18 -13.87 -2.83 2.75
N ILE A 19 -14.93 -2.33 3.39
CA ILE A 19 -15.50 -2.92 4.62
C ILE A 19 -15.96 -4.36 4.38
N TYR A 20 -16.53 -4.67 3.21
CA TYR A 20 -17.03 -6.02 2.92
C TYR A 20 -15.89 -7.06 2.78
N PHE A 21 -14.71 -6.67 2.28
CA PHE A 21 -13.54 -7.56 2.19
C PHE A 21 -12.66 -7.57 3.47
N LEU A 22 -12.82 -6.60 4.37
CA LEU A 22 -12.03 -6.46 5.61
C LEU A 22 -12.49 -7.37 6.77
N SER A 23 -13.67 -7.98 6.70
CA SER A 23 -14.25 -8.71 7.84
C SER A 23 -13.67 -10.12 8.10
N LYS A 24 -12.69 -10.60 7.31
CA LYS A 24 -12.18 -11.97 7.43
C LYS A 24 -10.65 -12.02 7.50
N SER A 25 -10.07 -11.64 8.63
CA SER A 25 -8.73 -12.11 9.00
C SER A 25 -8.47 -11.95 10.50
N ASN A 26 -8.12 -13.06 11.15
CA ASN A 26 -7.80 -13.15 12.57
C ASN A 26 -6.53 -14.00 12.70
N SER A 27 -5.42 -13.41 13.17
CA SER A 27 -4.37 -14.12 13.91
C SER A 27 -3.23 -13.20 14.36
N ASN A 28 -2.82 -13.41 15.61
CA ASN A 28 -1.78 -12.74 16.39
C ASN A 28 -0.41 -12.59 15.71
N GLN A 29 0.13 -11.37 15.67
CA GLN A 29 1.53 -11.06 15.33
C GLN A 29 2.04 -9.83 16.12
N PRO A 30 3.35 -9.73 16.41
CA PRO A 30 3.89 -8.96 17.53
C PRO A 30 3.94 -7.45 17.30
N SER A 31 3.97 -6.71 18.42
CA SER A 31 3.91 -5.25 18.46
C SER A 31 5.18 -4.57 17.92
N GLN A 32 5.10 -3.89 16.76
CA GLN A 32 6.09 -2.89 16.34
C GLN A 32 5.91 -1.55 17.08
N ASN A 33 6.89 -0.65 17.02
CA ASN A 33 7.02 0.51 17.91
C ASN A 33 6.42 1.79 17.30
N HIS A 34 5.88 2.67 18.17
CA HIS A 34 5.32 4.00 17.85
C HIS A 34 6.29 4.95 17.10
N LYS A 35 7.57 4.59 16.95
CA LYS A 35 8.63 5.37 16.31
C LYS A 35 8.51 5.44 14.78
N ASP A 36 7.99 4.39 14.15
CA ASP A 36 7.94 4.29 12.68
C ASP A 36 6.90 5.28 12.08
N TYR A 37 5.84 5.58 12.84
CA TYR A 37 4.81 6.58 12.51
C TYR A 37 5.39 8.00 12.43
N ASN A 38 6.12 8.44 13.46
CA ASN A 38 6.67 9.80 13.49
C ASN A 38 7.66 10.03 12.34
N SER A 39 8.43 9.01 11.93
CA SER A 39 9.36 9.17 10.81
C SER A 39 8.66 9.41 9.47
N ALA A 40 7.57 8.68 9.16
CA ALA A 40 6.84 8.90 7.90
C ALA A 40 6.15 10.26 7.87
N VAL A 41 5.44 10.64 8.93
CA VAL A 41 4.73 11.95 8.99
C VAL A 41 5.71 13.13 8.96
N ASN A 42 6.83 13.04 9.69
CA ASN A 42 7.81 14.13 9.75
C ASN A 42 8.56 14.32 8.43
N ASN A 43 8.84 13.25 7.69
CA ASN A 43 9.58 13.33 6.41
C ASN A 43 8.78 14.06 5.31
N TYR A 44 7.44 14.03 5.39
CA TYR A 44 6.57 14.65 4.39
C TYR A 44 6.02 16.02 4.80
N SER A 45 6.55 16.63 5.87
CA SER A 45 6.09 17.92 6.41
C SER A 45 4.56 17.97 6.65
N VAL A 46 3.96 16.82 6.98
CA VAL A 46 2.51 16.72 7.18
C VAL A 46 2.17 17.30 8.53
N ASN A 47 1.18 18.21 8.60
CA ASN A 47 0.72 18.75 9.87
C ASN A 47 -0.08 17.68 10.62
N PRO A 48 0.40 17.15 11.76
CA PRO A 48 -0.26 16.04 12.45
C PRO A 48 -1.61 16.43 13.06
N LYS A 49 -1.94 17.72 13.13
CA LYS A 49 -3.18 18.23 13.73
C LYS A 49 -4.30 18.41 12.73
N ASP A 50 -3.99 18.50 11.44
CA ASP A 50 -5.01 18.62 10.40
C ASP A 50 -5.69 17.28 10.10
N THR A 51 -6.74 17.31 9.28
CA THR A 51 -7.52 16.11 8.95
C THR A 51 -6.68 15.04 8.26
N TYR A 52 -5.80 15.44 7.36
CA TYR A 52 -4.97 14.51 6.59
C TYR A 52 -3.88 13.87 7.47
N GLY A 53 -3.20 14.66 8.32
CA GLY A 53 -2.22 14.16 9.27
C GLY A 53 -2.81 13.18 10.27
N LYS A 54 -4.05 13.41 10.74
CA LYS A 54 -4.77 12.46 11.60
C LYS A 54 -5.14 11.19 10.85
N ASP A 55 -5.60 11.30 9.60
CA ASP A 55 -5.95 10.13 8.78
C ASP A 55 -4.72 9.29 8.43
N LEU A 56 -3.63 9.93 8.02
CA LEU A 56 -2.34 9.28 7.79
C LEU A 56 -1.82 8.57 9.06
N ALA A 57 -2.05 9.18 10.23
CA ALA A 57 -1.76 8.55 11.51
C ALA A 57 -2.63 7.33 11.80
N ALA A 58 -3.93 7.41 11.52
CA ALA A 58 -4.81 6.27 11.66
C ALA A 58 -4.38 5.13 10.73
N PHE A 59 -4.07 5.43 9.46
CA PHE A 59 -3.56 4.48 8.49
C PHE A 59 -2.25 3.82 8.97
N ALA A 60 -1.27 4.61 9.44
CA ALA A 60 0.00 4.09 9.95
C ALA A 60 -0.17 3.20 11.18
N ASN A 61 -1.15 3.49 12.03
CA ASN A 61 -1.45 2.73 13.24
C ASN A 61 -2.29 1.48 12.96
N ASP A 62 -3.02 1.43 11.84
CA ASP A 62 -3.75 0.24 11.39
C ASP A 62 -2.80 -0.78 10.75
N ARG A 63 -2.14 -1.55 11.60
CA ARG A 63 -1.17 -2.56 11.15
C ARG A 63 -1.77 -3.66 10.34
N ILE A 64 -3.02 -4.02 10.61
CA ILE A 64 -3.70 -5.09 9.88
C ILE A 64 -3.87 -4.65 8.45
N LEU A 65 -4.39 -3.43 8.24
CA LEU A 65 -4.53 -2.84 6.92
C LEU A 65 -3.19 -2.71 6.20
N VAL A 66 -2.19 -2.09 6.82
CA VAL A 66 -0.88 -1.87 6.17
C VAL A 66 -0.20 -3.21 5.84
N SER A 67 -0.26 -4.19 6.74
CA SER A 67 0.24 -5.55 6.47
C SER A 67 -0.50 -6.22 5.32
N LYS A 68 -1.82 -6.07 5.28
CA LYS A 68 -2.64 -6.64 4.22
C LYS A 68 -2.26 -6.02 2.88
N ILE A 69 -2.14 -4.70 2.78
CA ILE A 69 -1.73 -4.02 1.54
C ILE A 69 -0.33 -4.50 1.10
N ALA A 70 0.63 -4.57 2.02
CA ALA A 70 1.97 -5.07 1.71
C ALA A 70 1.94 -6.56 1.25
N GLN A 71 1.06 -7.37 1.85
CA GLN A 71 0.87 -8.75 1.45
C GLN A 71 0.18 -8.88 0.09
N ASP A 72 -0.87 -8.10 -0.18
CA ASP A 72 -1.59 -8.09 -1.45
C ASP A 72 -0.64 -7.73 -2.60
N LEU A 73 0.26 -6.76 -2.41
CA LEU A 73 1.30 -6.42 -3.39
C LEU A 73 2.27 -7.59 -3.63
N HIS A 74 2.71 -8.27 -2.58
CA HIS A 74 3.58 -9.44 -2.73
C HIS A 74 2.86 -10.61 -3.40
N ASP A 75 1.61 -10.87 -3.04
CA ASP A 75 0.82 -11.97 -3.60
C ASP A 75 0.51 -11.74 -5.08
N ALA A 76 0.33 -10.50 -5.50
CA ALA A 76 0.20 -10.13 -6.92
C ALA A 76 1.47 -10.40 -7.76
N MET A 77 2.60 -10.70 -7.11
CA MET A 77 3.93 -10.81 -7.73
C MET A 77 4.62 -12.16 -7.50
N LYS A 78 4.33 -12.87 -6.40
CA LYS A 78 5.11 -14.04 -5.97
C LYS A 78 4.81 -15.33 -6.75
N ASP A 79 3.62 -15.43 -7.33
CA ASP A 79 3.11 -16.66 -7.95
C ASP A 79 3.49 -16.70 -9.44
N ASN A 80 2.96 -17.66 -10.21
CA ASN A 80 3.32 -17.79 -11.61
C ASN A 80 2.69 -16.65 -12.44
N GLY A 81 3.51 -15.68 -12.83
CA GLY A 81 3.08 -14.47 -13.51
C GLY A 81 2.66 -13.37 -12.53
N THR A 82 2.48 -12.16 -13.07
CA THR A 82 2.23 -10.95 -12.27
C THR A 82 0.83 -10.41 -12.52
N ASP A 83 0.05 -10.22 -11.45
CA ASP A 83 -1.24 -9.55 -11.52
C ASP A 83 -1.05 -8.02 -11.52
N PHE A 84 -0.66 -7.50 -12.69
CA PHE A 84 -0.40 -6.08 -12.88
C PHE A 84 -1.64 -5.21 -12.61
N SER A 85 -2.84 -5.74 -12.87
CA SER A 85 -4.09 -5.04 -12.58
C SER A 85 -4.27 -4.84 -11.08
N LYS A 86 -3.99 -5.89 -10.28
CA LYS A 86 -4.07 -5.81 -8.83
C LYS A 86 -3.05 -4.86 -8.23
N ILE A 87 -1.83 -4.83 -8.78
CA ILE A 87 -0.80 -3.87 -8.36
C ILE A 87 -1.30 -2.43 -8.60
N LYS A 88 -1.80 -2.13 -9.81
CA LYS A 88 -2.32 -0.79 -10.13
C LYS A 88 -3.51 -0.38 -9.27
N GLU A 89 -4.43 -1.29 -9.02
CA GLU A 89 -5.57 -1.06 -8.12
C GLU A 89 -5.05 -0.72 -6.72
N THR A 90 -4.14 -1.53 -6.18
CA THR A 90 -3.61 -1.36 -4.82
C THR A 90 -2.84 -0.04 -4.67
N LEU A 91 -2.00 0.32 -5.64
CA LEU A 91 -1.25 1.58 -5.62
C LEU A 91 -2.15 2.82 -5.79
N SER A 92 -3.31 2.70 -6.43
CA SER A 92 -4.21 3.84 -6.64
C SER A 92 -4.78 4.44 -5.35
N TYR A 93 -4.74 3.68 -4.25
CA TYR A 93 -5.16 4.13 -2.92
C TYR A 93 -4.02 4.72 -2.09
N LEU A 94 -2.79 4.68 -2.60
CA LEU A 94 -1.60 5.11 -1.88
C LEU A 94 -1.08 6.42 -2.48
N ASP A 95 -1.14 7.48 -1.69
CA ASP A 95 -0.25 8.60 -1.91
C ASP A 95 1.14 8.29 -1.36
N GLU A 96 2.07 9.21 -1.62
CA GLU A 96 3.49 9.03 -1.32
C GLU A 96 3.77 8.67 0.16
N PRO A 97 3.16 9.33 1.16
CA PRO A 97 3.39 8.96 2.56
C PRO A 97 2.81 7.60 2.94
N ARG A 98 1.62 7.24 2.43
CA ARG A 98 1.02 5.90 2.68
C ARG A 98 1.81 4.80 1.99
N PHE A 99 2.32 5.05 0.79
CA PHE A 99 3.22 4.12 0.10
C PHE A 99 4.50 3.90 0.91
N GLU A 100 5.14 4.94 1.45
CA GLU A 100 6.34 4.79 2.26
C GLU A 100 6.09 3.94 3.52
N ILE A 101 4.92 4.09 4.15
CA ILE A 101 4.49 3.25 5.28
C ILE A 101 4.34 1.78 4.83
N VAL A 102 3.68 1.53 3.71
CA VAL A 102 3.50 0.19 3.14
C VAL A 102 4.85 -0.41 2.72
N TYR A 103 5.73 0.36 2.09
CA TYR A 103 7.07 -0.02 1.67
C TYR A 103 7.92 -0.48 2.87
N LYS A 104 7.93 0.32 3.95
CA LYS A 104 8.60 -0.05 5.22
C LYS A 104 8.00 -1.32 5.82
N ARG A 105 6.67 -1.47 5.80
CA ARG A 105 5.99 -2.67 6.31
C ARG A 105 6.26 -3.91 5.45
N PHE A 106 6.39 -3.74 4.14
CA PHE A 106 6.75 -4.81 3.20
C PHE A 106 8.12 -5.37 3.51
N GLY A 107 9.09 -4.49 3.80
CA GLY A 107 10.43 -4.85 4.22
C GLY A 107 11.22 -5.60 3.14
N MET A 108 12.04 -6.57 3.55
CA MET A 108 12.80 -7.42 2.63
C MET A 108 12.15 -8.81 2.58
N ARG A 109 11.62 -9.21 1.41
CA ARG A 109 10.96 -10.50 1.23
C ARG A 109 11.82 -11.48 0.43
N PRO A 110 11.79 -12.80 0.74
CA PRO A 110 12.53 -13.80 -0.02
C PRO A 110 12.12 -13.80 -1.49
N TYR A 111 13.10 -13.78 -2.39
CA TYR A 111 12.88 -13.75 -3.82
C TYR A 111 13.47 -15.01 -4.47
N GLY A 112 12.74 -15.63 -5.38
CA GLY A 112 13.08 -16.89 -6.03
C GLY A 112 11.85 -17.59 -6.61
N PHE A 113 11.99 -18.87 -6.99
CA PHE A 113 10.91 -19.63 -7.64
C PHE A 113 9.67 -19.69 -6.74
N TYR A 114 8.54 -19.15 -7.20
CA TYR A 114 7.29 -19.02 -6.46
C TYR A 114 7.43 -18.31 -5.10
N GLY A 115 8.26 -17.27 -5.01
CA GLY A 115 8.49 -16.53 -3.76
C GLY A 115 9.27 -17.32 -2.70
N GLN A 116 9.87 -18.46 -3.06
CA GLN A 116 10.76 -19.23 -2.20
C GLN A 116 12.21 -19.10 -2.66
N PRO A 117 13.16 -18.91 -1.73
CA PRO A 117 14.56 -18.81 -2.09
C PRO A 117 15.06 -20.14 -2.64
N MET A 118 15.60 -20.13 -3.87
CA MET A 118 16.27 -21.28 -4.46
C MET A 118 17.52 -21.61 -3.62
N TRP A 119 17.76 -22.90 -3.41
CA TRP A 119 18.79 -23.48 -2.53
C TRP A 119 20.08 -22.64 -2.41
N GLY A 120 20.37 -22.17 -1.19
CA GLY A 120 21.63 -21.52 -0.81
C GLY A 120 21.67 -20.03 -1.17
N SER A 121 21.45 -19.16 -0.16
CA SER A 121 21.40 -17.69 -0.28
C SER A 121 20.18 -17.16 -1.05
N GLY A 122 19.02 -17.28 -0.42
CA GLY A 122 17.82 -16.57 -0.84
C GLY A 122 18.03 -15.07 -0.90
N THR A 123 18.13 -14.52 -2.12
CA THR A 123 18.19 -13.07 -2.30
C THR A 123 16.88 -12.50 -1.76
N LYS A 124 16.95 -11.54 -0.84
CA LYS A 124 15.75 -10.82 -0.41
C LYS A 124 15.64 -9.54 -1.24
N LYS A 125 14.42 -9.14 -1.55
CA LYS A 125 14.12 -7.92 -2.31
C LYS A 125 13.12 -7.06 -1.56
N ASN A 126 13.29 -5.74 -1.65
CA ASN A 126 12.29 -4.78 -1.21
C ASN A 126 11.18 -4.62 -2.27
N LEU A 127 10.12 -3.91 -1.94
CA LEU A 127 8.93 -3.78 -2.81
C LEU A 127 9.27 -3.20 -4.20
N ARG A 128 10.17 -2.22 -4.29
CA ARG A 128 10.57 -1.63 -5.59
C ARG A 128 11.37 -2.62 -6.43
N GLU A 129 12.28 -3.36 -5.81
CA GLU A 129 13.04 -4.42 -6.48
C GLU A 129 12.15 -5.58 -6.93
N TRP A 130 11.08 -5.88 -6.19
CA TRP A 130 10.05 -6.82 -6.63
C TRP A 130 9.32 -6.33 -7.88
N PHE A 131 8.88 -5.06 -7.91
CA PHE A 131 8.26 -4.48 -9.11
C PHE A 131 9.20 -4.54 -10.32
N GLU A 132 10.48 -4.20 -10.14
CA GLU A 132 11.46 -4.21 -11.24
C GLU A 132 11.68 -5.60 -11.84
N LYS A 133 11.50 -6.66 -11.04
CA LYS A 133 11.76 -8.03 -11.47
C LYS A 133 10.54 -8.77 -11.99
N GLU A 134 9.37 -8.50 -11.40
CA GLU A 134 8.14 -9.19 -11.75
C GLU A 134 7.35 -8.52 -12.85
N LEU A 135 7.57 -7.22 -13.10
CA LEU A 135 6.92 -6.50 -14.20
C LEU A 135 7.78 -6.54 -15.46
N SER A 136 7.11 -6.63 -16.61
CA SER A 136 7.77 -6.36 -17.89
C SER A 136 8.25 -4.90 -17.93
N SER A 137 9.22 -4.59 -18.81
CA SER A 137 9.73 -3.22 -18.93
C SER A 137 8.64 -2.20 -19.26
N SER A 138 7.65 -2.58 -20.08
CA SER A 138 6.49 -1.73 -20.40
C SER A 138 5.58 -1.51 -19.20
N GLU A 139 5.29 -2.55 -18.41
CA GLU A 139 4.41 -2.44 -17.24
C GLU A 139 5.08 -1.65 -16.12
N TYR A 140 6.39 -1.85 -15.90
CA TYR A 140 7.14 -1.07 -14.94
C TYR A 140 7.17 0.42 -15.33
N GLN A 141 7.36 0.73 -16.61
CA GLN A 141 7.29 2.10 -17.11
C GLN A 141 5.89 2.70 -16.94
N GLU A 142 4.83 1.95 -17.27
CA GLU A 142 3.44 2.40 -17.03
C GLU A 142 3.19 2.68 -15.54
N LEU A 143 3.71 1.83 -14.64
CA LEU A 143 3.59 2.04 -13.20
C LEU A 143 4.27 3.36 -12.78
N LYS A 144 5.46 3.65 -13.29
CA LYS A 144 6.21 4.90 -13.04
C LYS A 144 5.50 6.13 -13.60
N ASP A 145 4.93 6.02 -14.79
CA ASP A 145 4.23 7.13 -15.43
C ASP A 145 2.93 7.47 -14.66
N LYS A 146 2.24 6.44 -14.17
CA LYS A 146 0.99 6.61 -13.41
C LYS A 146 1.23 7.05 -11.96
N PHE A 147 2.32 6.59 -11.34
CA PHE A 147 2.65 6.83 -9.93
C PHE A 147 4.06 7.39 -9.75
N PRO A 148 4.39 8.56 -10.35
CA PRO A 148 5.76 9.06 -10.48
C PRO A 148 6.44 9.44 -9.15
N ARG A 149 5.68 9.51 -8.06
CA ARG A 149 6.21 9.80 -6.72
C ARG A 149 6.43 8.55 -5.86
N LEU A 150 6.00 7.37 -6.32
CA LEU A 150 6.11 6.13 -5.55
C LEU A 150 7.35 5.30 -5.91
N LEU A 151 7.78 5.38 -7.17
CA LEU A 151 8.71 4.44 -7.83
C LEU A 151 9.97 5.10 -8.39
#